data_AF-A0A2A3JQ91-F1
#
_entry.id   AF-A0A2A3JQ91-F1
#
_cell.length_a   1.000
_cell.length_b   1.000
_cell.length_c   1.000
_cell.angle_alpha   90.00
_cell.angle_beta   90.00
_cell.angle_gamma   90.00
#
_symmetry.space_group_name_H-M   'P 1'
#
loop_
_entity.id
_entity.type
_entity.pdbx_description
1 polymer ?
#
loop_
_entity_poly.entity_id
_entity_poly.type
_entity_poly.pdbx_seq_one_letter_code
_entity_poly.pdbx_strand_id
1 'polypeptide(L)' 'IEAALAADDPRAEALFLSCTALPAVPVIERLEKMLGKPVLSSNQVSFWSMLDMAGISGNGPGELFKVRRW' A
#
# COMPACT_ATOMS: atom_id res chain seq x y z
N ILE A 1 4.92 -0.70 12.48
CA ILE A 1 5.26 0.70 12.12
C ILE A 1 6.77 0.89 12.18
N GLU A 2 7.41 0.72 13.33
CA GLU A 2 8.86 0.94 13.48
C GLU A 2 9.72 0.18 12.48
N ALA A 3 9.45 -1.12 12.28
CA ALA A 3 10.17 -1.92 11.29
C ALA A 3 10.03 -1.38 9.86
N ALA A 4 8.88 -0.80 9.50
CA ALA A 4 8.67 -0.19 8.19
C ALA A 4 9.46 1.13 8.05
N LEU A 5 9.52 1.94 9.11
CA LEU A 5 10.31 3.18 9.13
C LEU A 5 11.82 2.88 9.07
N ALA A 6 12.26 1.84 9.77
CA ALA A 6 13.66 1.42 9.77
C ALA A 6 14.10 0.80 8.43
N ALA A 7 13.16 0.27 7.65
CA ALA A 7 13.41 -0.31 6.34
C ALA A 7 13.33 0.71 5.18
N ASP A 8 12.91 1.96 5.44
CA ASP A 8 12.81 2.98 4.40
C ASP A 8 14.19 3.50 3.95
N ASP A 9 14.34 3.75 2.64
CA ASP A 9 15.48 4.49 2.08
C ASP A 9 14.94 5.82 1.53
N PRO A 10 15.56 6.98 1.86
CA PRO A 10 15.12 8.28 1.36
C PRO A 10 15.02 8.41 -0.16
N ARG A 11 15.75 7.59 -0.91
CA ARG A 11 15.73 7.55 -2.39
C ARG A 11 14.67 6.61 -2.95
N ALA A 12 14.04 5.78 -2.11
CA ALA A 12 12.98 4.89 -2.56
C ALA A 12 11.73 5.69 -2.89
N GLU A 13 11.12 5.38 -4.04
CA GLU A 13 9.88 6.00 -4.52
C GLU A 13 8.63 5.44 -3.83
N ALA A 14 8.72 4.24 -3.27
CA ALA A 14 7.65 3.58 -2.53
C ALA A 14 8.22 2.54 -1.56
N LEU A 15 7.46 2.19 -0.51
CA LEU A 15 7.80 1.10 0.40
C LEU A 15 6.88 -0.10 0.14
N PHE A 16 7.46 -1.25 -0.20
CA PHE A 16 6.73 -2.49 -0.37
C PHE A 16 6.84 -3.39 0.87
N LEU A 17 5.72 -3.56 1.57
CA LEU A 17 5.55 -4.50 2.66
C LEU A 17 5.15 -5.86 2.08
N SER A 18 6.16 -6.67 1.79
CA SER A 18 5.95 -8.08 1.42
C SER A 18 5.22 -8.83 2.53
N CYS A 19 4.50 -9.89 2.16
CA CYS A 19 3.68 -10.72 3.04
C CYS A 19 4.53 -11.41 4.13
N THR A 20 4.85 -10.63 5.15
CA THR A 20 5.09 -11.11 6.51
C THR A 20 3.70 -11.24 7.12
N ALA A 21 3.41 -12.25 7.94
CA ALA A 21 2.09 -12.50 8.51
C ALA A 21 1.54 -11.39 9.45
N LEU A 22 2.06 -10.16 9.32
CA LEU A 22 1.65 -8.94 10.01
C LEU A 22 0.46 -8.27 9.30
N PRO A 23 -0.52 -7.75 10.07
CA PRO A 23 -1.62 -6.98 9.52
C PRO A 23 -1.14 -5.60 9.05
N ALA A 24 -0.65 -5.51 7.82
CA ALA A 24 -0.13 -4.27 7.23
C ALA A 24 -1.24 -3.32 6.74
N VAL A 25 -2.36 -3.85 6.25
CA VAL A 25 -3.43 -3.07 5.60
C VAL A 25 -3.96 -1.90 6.46
N PRO A 26 -4.25 -2.08 7.77
CA PRO A 26 -4.78 -0.99 8.60
C PRO A 26 -3.79 0.15 8.86
N VAL A 27 -2.50 -0.04 8.58
CA VAL A 27 -1.45 0.93 8.88
C VAL A 27 -0.88 1.64 7.65
N ILE A 28 -1.34 1.29 6.45
CA ILE A 28 -0.82 1.82 5.18
C ILE A 28 -0.89 3.34 5.13
N GLU A 29 -2.07 3.93 5.31
CA GLU A 29 -2.26 5.39 5.22
C GLU A 29 -1.44 6.15 6.27
N ARG A 30 -1.31 5.56 7.46
CA ARG A 30 -0.46 6.14 8.52
C ARG A 30 1.00 6.12 8.10
N LEU A 31 1.48 5.03 7.52
CA LEU A 31 2.86 4.92 7.04
C LEU A 31 3.12 5.88 5.87
N GLU A 32 2.20 5.99 4.91
CA GLU A 32 2.31 6.95 3.81
C GLU A 32 2.41 8.39 4.32
N LYS A 33 1.59 8.76 5.31
CA LYS A 33 1.65 10.09 5.94
C LYS A 33 3.00 10.34 6.64
N MET A 34 3.59 9.31 7.23
CA MET A 34 4.87 9.42 7.95
C MET A 34 6.07 9.43 7.00
N LEU A 35 6.03 8.66 5.92
CA LEU A 35 7.13 8.48 4.97
C LEU A 35 7.08 9.46 3.79
N GLY A 36 5.93 10.08 3.53
CA GLY A 36 5.73 10.98 2.40
C GLY A 36 5.77 10.27 1.03
N LYS A 37 5.65 8.95 1.00
CA LYS A 37 5.68 8.12 -0.21
C LYS A 37 4.66 6.98 -0.14
N PRO A 38 4.21 6.43 -1.28
CA PRO A 38 3.28 5.32 -1.31
C PRO A 38 3.77 4.10 -0.54
N VAL A 39 2.85 3.40 0.13
CA VAL A 39 3.13 2.14 0.83
C VAL A 39 2.22 1.07 0.27
N LEU A 40 2.83 -0.02 -0.18
CA LEU A 40 2.16 -1.12 -0.85
C LEU A 40 2.26 -2.37 0.02
N SER A 41 1.19 -3.17 0.09
CA SER A 41 1.25 -4.52 0.68
C SER A 41 0.76 -5.57 -0.32
N SER A 42 1.27 -6.80 -0.20
CA SER A 42 0.85 -7.92 -1.05
C SER A 42 -0.68 -8.11 -1.04
N ASN A 43 -1.33 -7.97 0.13
CA ASN A 43 -2.77 -8.16 0.27
C ASN A 43 -3.57 -7.04 -0.41
N GLN A 44 -3.20 -5.77 -0.17
CA GLN A 44 -3.82 -4.60 -0.79
C GLN A 44 -3.66 -4.62 -2.31
N VAL A 45 -2.45 -4.89 -2.81
CA VAL A 45 -2.14 -4.93 -4.25
C VAL A 45 -2.88 -6.06 -4.93
N SER A 46 -2.96 -7.24 -4.30
CA SER A 46 -3.75 -8.37 -4.83
C SER A 46 -5.22 -7.99 -4.97
N PHE A 47 -5.81 -7.36 -3.95
CA PHE A 47 -7.21 -6.94 -4.00
C PHE A 47 -7.46 -5.85 -5.05
N TRP A 48 -6.58 -4.85 -5.11
CA TRP A 48 -6.62 -3.80 -6.13
C TRP A 48 -6.55 -4.39 -7.55
N SER A 49 -5.64 -5.35 -7.78
CA SER A 49 -5.48 -6.01 -9.07
C SER A 49 -6.68 -6.89 -9.43
N MET A 50 -7.32 -7.56 -8.46
CA MET A 50 -8.54 -8.31 -8.69
C MET A 50 -9.69 -7.41 -9.14
N LEU A 51 -9.86 -6.24 -8.51
CA LEU A 51 -10.87 -5.25 -8.90
C LEU A 51 -10.59 -4.68 -10.30
N ASP A 52 -9.31 -4.41 -10.60
CA ASP A 52 -8.83 -3.96 -11.91
C ASP A 52 -9.18 -4.96 -13.02
N MET A 53 -8.83 -6.23 -12.81
CA MET A 53 -9.16 -7.30 -13.77
C MET A 53 -10.66 -7.55 -13.92
N ALA A 54 -11.45 -7.34 -12.86
CA ALA A 54 -12.89 -7.50 -12.90
C ALA A 54 -13.62 -6.30 -13.51
N GLY A 55 -12.94 -5.18 -13.75
CA GLY A 55 -13.56 -3.92 -14.20
C GLY A 55 -14.51 -3.33 -13.15
N ILE A 56 -14.25 -3.59 -11.86
CA ILE A 56 -15.09 -3.13 -10.75
C ILE A 56 -14.42 -1.95 -10.05
N SER A 57 -15.16 -0.84 -9.92
CA SER A 57 -14.73 0.31 -9.11
C SER A 57 -14.69 -0.08 -7.65
N GLY A 58 -13.55 0.18 -7.01
CA GLY A 58 -13.37 -0.11 -5.59
C GLY A 58 -12.61 1.01 -4.89
N ASN A 59 -12.97 1.21 -3.63
CA ASN A 59 -12.21 2.05 -2.71
C ASN A 59 -11.34 1.15 -1.83
N GLY A 60 -10.22 1.67 -1.37
CA GLY A 60 -9.31 0.94 -0.51
C GLY A 60 -8.24 1.84 0.08
N PRO A 61 -7.37 1.28 0.94
CA PRO A 61 -6.41 2.07 1.69
C PRO A 61 -5.24 2.53 0.83
N GLY A 62 -4.77 3.72 1.16
CA GLY A 62 -3.52 4.30 0.67
C GLY A 62 -3.57 4.89 -0.75
N GLU A 63 -2.43 5.36 -1.23
CA GLU A 63 -2.30 6.05 -2.51
C GLU A 63 -2.66 5.15 -3.70
N LEU A 64 -2.43 3.83 -3.61
CA LEU A 64 -2.69 2.88 -4.69
C LEU A 64 -4.15 2.95 -5.20
N PHE A 65 -5.12 3.02 -4.29
CA PHE A 65 -6.55 3.05 -4.64
C PHE A 65 -7.00 4.40 -5.19
N LYS A 66 -6.13 5.41 -5.26
CA LYS A 66 -6.43 6.70 -5.89
C LYS A 66 -6.02 6.75 -7.36
N VAL A 67 -5.13 5.87 -7.80
CA VAL A 67 -4.52 5.92 -9.14
C VAL A 67 -5.46 5.42 -10.24
N ARG A 68 -6.37 4.50 -9.92
CA ARG A 68 -7.37 4.00 -10.89
C ARG A 68 -8.77 4.02 -10.30
N ARG A 69 -9.65 4.74 -10.98
CA ARG A 69 -11.10 4.80 -10.74
C ARG A 69 -11.74 4.51 -12.08
N TRP A 70 -12.25 3.30 -12.27
CA TRP A 70 -13.22 3.02 -13.33
C TRP A 70 -14.51 3.76 -12.98
#